data_AF-A0A8T0JMH6-F1
#
_entry.id   AF-A0A8T0JMH6-F1
#
_cell.length_a   1.000
_cell.length_b   1.000
_cell.length_c   1.000
_cell.angle_alpha   90.00
_cell.angle_beta   90.00
_cell.angle_gamma   90.00
#
_symmetry.space_group_name_H-M   'P 1'
#
loop_
_entity.id
_entity.type
_entity.pdbx_description
1 polymer ?
#
loop_
_entity_poly.entity_id
_entity_poly.type
_entity_poly.pdbx_seq_one_letter_code
_entity_poly.pdbx_strand_id
1 'polypeptide(L)'
;MDEFGKKDEGHFYAVDSAFGKPYELQGFSTKENDEQEELSLQALTEIDYRLAYFTEKLMNLHVLYIYLLSEESDLEAMDSKNNSILAQLFEKAMSFDLLAGILDSEVRELDSFMDALQEEIVIARQKIFSCRHLTEVFLMMDKKLHDSEESVKQFQQQLMELKMQSSQLQKTMDAYRNENCETGKALNLSGNGQLSDVKAKSNYQMVEQRRYILQMLEKSFAREVALERKLAESKDNEDLKLKLRYTEQVAFYMEEAAEVVWGRFLEADNAAEVLMGISKGIMGRLQVTEFNLSSSMQRENELRSTVQNLMEQIKAKDAALDKLETCNVESTKEKSDVLALREKVKFLEKERKDFELQINNAIAENEAYHEHQIEMENFVESLRENIDIALNRAESAEAKVTQLTETNVELTEEMNFLKGSASTAEKKVGSLEKQLRELDIQLQTAKASSEASQEQQNMLYTAIWDMEILIEELKSKVSKAESNNESAAEKCFVLSQTNLELNKELDLLRSRTICLKTSLDQASHTSFSRAKEIDTKTKLIMDMVMQLAAEREHINNQLLALKQENKHLVQKLKNTKIDGSLHTCNYGLNNRNEDQASNIDSSNDSCAKSSDEEVIDHFNAAFQAGG
;
A
#
# COMPACT_ATOMS: atom_id res chain seq x y z
N MET A 1 -55.25 -70.07 -3.57
CA MET A 1 -55.13 -71.33 -2.83
C MET A 1 -53.76 -71.31 -2.16
N ASP A 2 -53.78 -71.00 -0.88
CA ASP A 2 -52.73 -71.16 0.14
C ASP A 2 -52.14 -72.59 0.09
N GLU A 3 -50.96 -72.96 0.59
CA GLU A 3 -49.91 -72.36 1.42
C GLU A 3 -48.73 -73.37 1.42
N PHE A 4 -47.51 -72.87 1.63
CA PHE A 4 -46.32 -73.48 2.27
C PHE A 4 -45.84 -74.92 2.02
N GLY A 5 -44.52 -75.03 1.79
CA GLY A 5 -43.71 -75.96 2.61
C GLY A 5 -42.29 -76.33 2.14
N LYS A 6 -41.29 -75.82 2.88
CA LYS A 6 -39.96 -76.42 3.25
C LYS A 6 -38.82 -76.40 2.21
N LYS A 7 -37.68 -75.71 2.50
CA LYS A 7 -36.44 -76.15 3.25
C LYS A 7 -35.68 -77.27 2.52
N ASP A 8 -34.36 -77.32 2.36
CA ASP A 8 -33.18 -76.63 2.92
C ASP A 8 -31.99 -76.83 1.92
N GLU A 9 -31.05 -75.89 1.95
CA GLU A 9 -29.57 -75.95 1.79
C GLU A 9 -28.85 -76.97 0.88
N GLY A 10 -27.89 -76.45 0.08
CA GLY A 10 -26.79 -77.24 -0.48
C GLY A 10 -25.96 -76.54 -1.56
N HIS A 11 -24.87 -75.88 -1.15
CA HIS A 11 -23.78 -75.30 -1.96
C HIS A 11 -23.39 -76.12 -3.20
N PHE A 12 -23.17 -75.45 -4.35
CA PHE A 12 -22.04 -75.74 -5.25
C PHE A 12 -21.70 -74.53 -6.13
N TYR A 13 -20.40 -74.24 -6.22
CA TYR A 13 -19.79 -73.23 -7.08
C TYR A 13 -20.20 -73.41 -8.56
N ALA A 14 -20.61 -72.32 -9.21
CA ALA A 14 -20.49 -72.17 -10.65
C ALA A 14 -20.23 -70.70 -10.99
N VAL A 15 -19.07 -70.48 -11.58
CA VAL A 15 -18.68 -69.29 -12.32
C VAL A 15 -19.77 -69.00 -13.34
N ASP A 16 -20.34 -67.79 -13.32
CA ASP A 16 -20.98 -67.25 -14.51
C ASP A 16 -20.63 -65.78 -14.68
N SER A 17 -19.93 -65.55 -15.78
CA SER A 17 -19.65 -64.28 -16.42
C SER A 17 -20.99 -63.68 -16.87
N ALA A 18 -21.55 -62.76 -16.09
CA ALA A 18 -22.68 -61.95 -16.52
C ALA A 18 -22.19 -60.55 -16.91
N PHE A 19 -22.28 -60.28 -18.20
CA PHE A 19 -22.23 -58.98 -18.83
C PHE A 19 -23.08 -57.95 -18.06
N GLY A 20 -22.44 -57.13 -17.25
CA GLY A 20 -22.97 -55.83 -16.85
C GLY A 20 -22.41 -54.77 -17.78
N LYS A 21 -23.12 -54.46 -18.87
CA LYS A 21 -22.94 -53.16 -19.52
C LYS A 21 -23.52 -52.11 -18.57
N PRO A 22 -22.75 -51.14 -18.06
CA PRO A 22 -23.36 -49.94 -17.51
C PRO A 22 -23.94 -49.15 -18.70
N TYR A 23 -25.20 -48.75 -18.56
CA TYR A 23 -25.76 -47.70 -19.40
C TYR A 23 -24.86 -46.46 -19.26
N GLU A 24 -24.19 -46.10 -20.35
CA GLU A 24 -23.65 -44.75 -20.53
C GLU A 24 -24.85 -43.80 -20.56
N LEU A 25 -25.14 -43.19 -19.41
CA LEU A 25 -25.87 -41.94 -19.38
C LEU A 25 -24.97 -40.92 -20.07
N GLN A 26 -25.27 -40.68 -21.34
CA GLN A 26 -24.75 -39.58 -22.12
C GLN A 26 -25.21 -38.28 -21.47
N GLY A 27 -24.49 -37.88 -20.42
CA GLY A 27 -24.54 -36.54 -19.89
C GLY A 27 -23.95 -35.62 -20.95
N PHE A 28 -24.79 -34.75 -21.50
CA PHE A 28 -24.31 -33.61 -22.26
C PHE A 28 -23.43 -32.76 -21.32
N SER A 29 -22.10 -32.91 -21.42
CA SER A 29 -21.19 -31.93 -20.87
C SER A 29 -21.26 -30.69 -21.74
N THR A 30 -21.82 -29.62 -21.19
CA THR A 30 -21.69 -28.27 -21.73
C THR A 30 -20.36 -27.70 -21.23
N LYS A 31 -19.57 -27.10 -22.12
CA LYS A 31 -18.28 -26.46 -21.79
C LYS A 31 -18.32 -25.58 -20.53
N GLU A 32 -19.45 -24.91 -20.25
CA GLU A 32 -19.67 -24.13 -19.03
C GLU A 32 -19.59 -24.93 -17.71
N ASN A 33 -19.96 -26.22 -17.70
CA ASN A 33 -19.89 -27.05 -16.49
C ASN A 33 -18.46 -27.51 -16.22
N ASP A 34 -17.69 -27.84 -17.25
CA ASP A 34 -16.29 -28.23 -17.14
C ASP A 34 -15.41 -27.04 -16.70
N GLU A 35 -15.67 -25.84 -17.24
CA GLU A 35 -14.98 -24.61 -16.82
C GLU A 35 -15.31 -24.20 -15.37
N GLN A 36 -16.57 -24.33 -14.96
CA GLN A 36 -17.00 -24.01 -13.59
C GLN A 36 -16.45 -25.01 -12.55
N GLU A 37 -16.30 -26.28 -12.94
CA GLU A 37 -15.63 -27.32 -12.15
C GLU A 37 -14.15 -26.98 -11.95
N GLU A 38 -13.44 -26.66 -13.04
CA GLU A 38 -12.01 -26.33 -13.01
C GLU A 38 -11.73 -25.08 -12.16
N LEU A 39 -12.56 -24.03 -12.29
CA LEU A 39 -12.46 -22.81 -11.47
C LEU A 39 -12.72 -23.08 -9.98
N SER A 40 -13.61 -24.02 -9.64
CA SER A 40 -13.91 -24.37 -8.24
C SER A 40 -12.80 -25.22 -7.61
N LEU A 41 -12.23 -26.15 -8.38
CA LEU A 41 -11.05 -26.90 -7.98
C LEU A 41 -9.83 -26.00 -7.80
N GLN A 42 -9.63 -25.02 -8.69
CA GLN A 42 -8.54 -24.05 -8.58
C GLN A 42 -8.67 -23.19 -7.33
N ALA A 43 -9.88 -22.70 -7.03
CA ALA A 43 -10.14 -21.94 -5.80
C ALA A 43 -9.83 -22.76 -4.54
N LEU A 44 -10.13 -24.06 -4.56
CA LEU A 44 -9.83 -24.98 -3.47
C LEU A 44 -8.33 -25.19 -3.28
N THR A 45 -7.58 -25.36 -4.38
CA THR A 45 -6.11 -25.49 -4.31
C THR A 45 -5.42 -24.21 -3.85
N GLU A 46 -5.98 -23.04 -4.16
CA GLU A 46 -5.49 -21.76 -3.65
C GLU A 46 -5.70 -21.64 -2.14
N ILE A 47 -6.87 -22.06 -1.63
CA ILE A 47 -7.15 -22.13 -0.19
C ILE A 47 -6.16 -23.08 0.50
N ASP A 48 -5.90 -24.26 -0.07
CA ASP A 48 -4.93 -25.21 0.46
C ASP A 48 -3.51 -24.60 0.54
N TYR A 49 -3.08 -23.87 -0.49
CA TYR A 49 -1.79 -23.18 -0.51
C TYR A 49 -1.70 -22.11 0.58
N ARG A 50 -2.76 -21.31 0.74
CA ARG A 50 -2.84 -20.26 1.77
C ARG A 50 -2.85 -20.83 3.18
N LEU A 51 -3.53 -21.96 3.40
CA LEU A 51 -3.49 -22.69 4.67
C LEU A 51 -2.10 -23.23 4.99
N ALA A 52 -1.40 -23.76 3.98
CA ALA A 52 -0.02 -24.21 4.16
C ALA A 52 0.92 -23.05 4.53
N TYR A 53 0.81 -21.93 3.82
CA TYR A 53 1.54 -20.70 4.14
C TYR A 53 1.24 -20.22 5.56
N PHE A 54 -0.05 -20.21 5.93
CA PHE A 54 -0.49 -19.82 7.26
C PHE A 54 0.16 -20.67 8.35
N THR A 55 0.13 -21.99 8.16
CA THR A 55 0.69 -22.97 9.11
C THR A 55 2.19 -22.75 9.30
N GLU A 56 2.92 -22.54 8.21
CA GLU A 56 4.37 -22.28 8.25
C GLU A 56 4.67 -20.97 8.98
N LYS A 57 3.94 -19.90 8.65
CA LYS A 57 4.09 -18.59 9.28
C LYS A 57 3.77 -18.67 10.79
N LEU A 58 2.66 -19.30 11.16
CA LEU A 58 2.26 -19.50 12.55
C LEU A 58 3.33 -20.27 13.35
N MET A 59 3.90 -21.33 12.76
CA MET A 59 4.97 -22.10 13.40
C MET A 59 6.23 -21.24 13.61
N ASN A 60 6.61 -20.44 12.62
CA ASN A 60 7.75 -19.52 12.73
C ASN A 60 7.54 -18.48 13.84
N LEU A 61 6.31 -17.96 13.99
CA LEU A 61 5.98 -17.04 15.08
C LEU A 61 5.99 -17.73 16.45
N HIS A 62 5.55 -18.98 16.55
CA HIS A 62 5.70 -19.76 17.78
C HIS A 62 7.18 -19.98 18.14
N VAL A 63 8.06 -20.23 17.16
CA VAL A 63 9.51 -20.34 17.39
C VAL A 63 10.08 -19.01 17.89
N LEU A 64 9.69 -17.88 17.30
CA LEU A 64 10.08 -16.55 17.76
C LEU A 64 9.60 -16.27 19.18
N TYR A 65 8.37 -16.66 19.51
CA TYR A 65 7.83 -16.53 20.86
C TYR A 65 8.61 -17.37 21.88
N ILE A 66 8.97 -18.62 21.55
CA ILE A 66 9.80 -19.46 22.43
C ILE A 66 11.19 -18.83 22.64
N TYR A 67 11.77 -18.26 21.59
CA TYR A 67 13.04 -17.54 21.69
C TYR A 67 12.92 -16.32 22.63
N LEU A 68 11.87 -15.52 22.47
CA LEU A 68 11.58 -14.38 23.35
C LEU A 68 11.37 -14.82 24.81
N LEU A 69 10.63 -15.90 25.07
CA LEU A 69 10.50 -16.43 26.44
C LEU A 69 11.87 -16.79 27.07
N SER A 70 12.79 -17.36 26.28
CA SER A 70 14.13 -17.66 26.79
C SER A 70 14.91 -16.38 27.10
N GLU A 71 14.75 -15.34 26.28
CA GLU A 71 15.47 -14.07 26.43
C GLU A 71 14.88 -13.19 27.55
N GLU A 72 13.57 -13.29 27.81
CA GLU A 72 12.90 -12.69 28.98
C GLU A 72 13.49 -13.25 30.28
N SER A 73 13.65 -14.57 30.36
CA SER A 73 14.23 -15.23 31.54
C SER A 73 15.70 -14.85 31.78
N ASP A 74 16.47 -14.62 30.70
CA ASP A 74 17.84 -14.12 30.77
C ASP A 74 17.92 -12.66 31.25
N LEU A 75 16.97 -11.81 30.84
CA LEU A 75 16.88 -10.41 31.26
C LEU A 75 16.46 -10.29 32.73
N GLU A 76 15.56 -11.16 33.20
CA GLU A 76 15.13 -11.25 34.60
C GLU A 76 16.28 -11.72 35.54
N ALA A 77 17.19 -12.58 35.04
CA ALA A 77 18.30 -13.15 35.82
C ALA A 77 19.54 -12.24 35.97
N MET A 78 19.62 -11.10 35.27
CA MET A 78 20.80 -10.24 35.23
C MET A 78 20.82 -9.18 36.35
N ASP A 79 21.80 -9.25 37.26
CA ASP A 79 21.97 -8.30 38.38
C ASP A 79 22.49 -6.92 37.89
N SER A 80 21.71 -5.86 38.16
CA SER A 80 21.90 -4.49 37.62
C SER A 80 23.11 -3.70 38.18
N LYS A 81 23.99 -4.36 38.94
CA LYS A 81 25.08 -3.71 39.72
C LYS A 81 26.41 -3.51 38.99
N ASN A 82 26.64 -4.09 37.81
CA ASN A 82 27.94 -4.03 37.13
C ASN A 82 27.95 -3.08 35.91
N ASN A 83 28.67 -1.96 36.02
CA ASN A 83 28.70 -0.88 35.02
C ASN A 83 29.30 -1.26 33.65
N SER A 84 30.10 -2.33 33.54
CA SER A 84 30.62 -2.83 32.25
C SER A 84 29.62 -3.70 31.49
N ILE A 85 28.52 -4.11 32.13
CA ILE A 85 27.47 -4.98 31.58
C ILE A 85 26.27 -4.13 31.09
N LEU A 86 26.21 -2.85 31.46
CA LEU A 86 25.10 -1.94 31.15
C LEU A 86 24.88 -1.72 29.63
N ALA A 87 25.95 -1.64 28.84
CA ALA A 87 25.85 -1.47 27.39
C ALA A 87 25.30 -2.72 26.69
N GLN A 88 25.72 -3.92 27.13
CA GLN A 88 25.20 -5.19 26.63
C GLN A 88 23.75 -5.43 27.07
N LEU A 89 23.37 -5.01 28.29
CA LEU A 89 21.98 -5.06 28.76
C LEU A 89 21.08 -4.12 27.97
N PHE A 90 21.54 -2.91 27.68
CA PHE A 90 20.79 -1.96 26.87
C PHE A 90 20.56 -2.48 25.44
N GLU A 91 21.60 -3.05 24.82
CA GLU A 91 21.50 -3.66 23.49
C GLU A 91 20.53 -4.85 23.49
N LYS A 92 20.62 -5.74 24.49
CA LYS A 92 19.75 -6.92 24.63
C LYS A 92 18.29 -6.55 24.93
N ALA A 93 18.05 -5.52 25.73
CA ALA A 93 16.71 -4.99 26.01
C ALA A 93 16.09 -4.33 24.77
N MET A 94 16.87 -3.59 23.99
CA MET A 94 16.40 -2.99 22.73
C MET A 94 16.11 -4.04 21.66
N SER A 95 16.94 -5.08 21.54
CA SER A 95 16.68 -6.20 20.62
C SER A 95 15.43 -6.98 21.02
N PHE A 96 15.24 -7.20 22.32
CA PHE A 96 14.04 -7.82 22.86
C PHE A 96 12.77 -7.00 22.55
N ASP A 97 12.77 -5.70 22.87
CA ASP A 97 11.63 -4.79 22.59
C ASP A 97 11.28 -4.78 21.09
N LEU A 98 12.31 -4.78 20.22
CA LEU A 98 12.11 -4.83 18.77
C LEU A 98 11.50 -6.17 18.32
N LEU A 99 12.03 -7.29 18.79
CA LEU A 99 11.56 -8.63 18.43
C LEU A 99 10.15 -8.91 18.97
N ALA A 100 9.82 -8.44 20.18
CA ALA A 100 8.47 -8.50 20.74
C ALA A 100 7.49 -7.64 19.94
N GLY A 101 7.91 -6.44 19.51
CA GLY A 101 7.12 -5.59 18.61
C GLY A 101 6.88 -6.22 17.23
N ILE A 102 7.89 -6.90 16.68
CA ILE A 102 7.76 -7.67 15.43
C ILE A 102 6.75 -8.82 15.64
N LEU A 103 6.85 -9.57 16.74
CA LEU A 103 5.91 -10.65 17.05
C LEU A 103 4.46 -10.13 17.14
N ASP A 104 4.20 -9.04 17.86
CA ASP A 104 2.84 -8.47 17.97
C ASP A 104 2.30 -7.97 16.62
N SER A 105 3.15 -7.32 15.82
CA SER A 105 2.79 -6.86 14.48
C SER A 105 2.43 -8.02 13.56
N GLU A 106 3.27 -9.06 13.53
CA GLU A 106 3.08 -10.24 12.68
C GLU A 106 1.88 -11.08 13.12
N VAL A 107 1.63 -11.22 14.43
CA VAL A 107 0.42 -11.88 14.95
C VAL A 107 -0.84 -11.14 14.51
N ARG A 108 -0.81 -9.80 14.46
CA ARG A 108 -1.94 -8.98 14.01
C ARG A 108 -2.16 -9.05 12.50
N GLU A 109 -1.08 -9.08 11.72
CA GLU A 109 -1.17 -9.32 10.27
C GLU A 109 -1.75 -10.71 9.99
N LEU A 110 -1.31 -11.71 10.75
CA LEU A 110 -1.80 -13.08 10.64
C LEU A 110 -3.29 -13.20 11.01
N ASP A 111 -3.76 -12.43 12.00
CA ASP A 111 -5.17 -12.29 12.37
C ASP A 111 -6.00 -11.72 11.20
N SER A 112 -5.51 -10.64 10.58
CA SER A 112 -6.16 -10.05 9.39
C SER A 112 -6.13 -10.99 8.19
N PHE A 113 -5.07 -11.77 8.01
CA PHE A 113 -4.97 -12.77 6.95
C PHE A 113 -5.99 -13.91 7.17
N MET A 114 -6.21 -14.33 8.42
CA MET A 114 -7.24 -15.32 8.74
C MET A 114 -8.64 -14.84 8.38
N ASP A 115 -8.96 -13.58 8.70
CA ASP A 115 -10.27 -13.02 8.37
C ASP A 115 -10.52 -13.06 6.85
N ALA A 116 -9.51 -12.70 6.06
CA ALA A 116 -9.57 -12.77 4.59
C ALA A 116 -9.70 -14.21 4.07
N LEU A 117 -8.93 -15.15 4.63
CA LEU A 117 -8.99 -16.57 4.25
C LEU A 117 -10.37 -17.17 4.58
N GLN A 118 -10.97 -16.76 5.69
CA GLN A 118 -12.30 -17.22 6.10
C GLN A 118 -13.39 -16.69 5.17
N GLU A 119 -13.27 -15.44 4.69
CA GLU A 119 -14.14 -14.89 3.64
C GLU A 119 -13.99 -15.65 2.32
N GLU A 120 -12.76 -15.95 1.90
CA GLU A 120 -12.49 -16.74 0.69
C GLU A 120 -13.09 -18.15 0.75
N ILE A 121 -13.02 -18.81 1.92
CA ILE A 121 -13.66 -20.11 2.15
C ILE A 121 -15.19 -20.03 2.04
N VAL A 122 -15.81 -18.98 2.57
CA VAL A 122 -17.27 -18.77 2.42
C VAL A 122 -17.64 -18.58 0.95
N ILE A 123 -16.84 -17.82 0.21
CA ILE A 123 -17.03 -17.62 -1.24
C ILE A 123 -16.85 -18.94 -2.00
N ALA A 124 -15.81 -19.71 -1.70
CA ALA A 124 -15.56 -21.02 -2.29
C ALA A 124 -16.70 -22.00 -2.00
N ARG A 125 -17.26 -21.98 -0.79
CA ARG A 125 -18.43 -22.78 -0.41
C ARG A 125 -19.63 -22.48 -1.29
N GLN A 126 -19.90 -21.20 -1.54
CA GLN A 126 -20.99 -20.79 -2.41
C GLN A 126 -20.78 -21.23 -3.87
N LYS A 127 -19.53 -21.18 -4.35
CA LYS A 127 -19.15 -21.68 -5.68
C LYS A 127 -19.31 -23.20 -5.80
N ILE A 128 -18.78 -23.97 -4.84
CA ILE A 128 -18.89 -25.44 -4.81
C ILE A 128 -20.35 -25.88 -4.70
N PHE A 129 -21.18 -25.17 -3.94
CA PHE A 129 -22.62 -25.47 -3.85
C PHE A 129 -23.36 -25.31 -5.20
N SER A 130 -22.84 -24.48 -6.10
CA SER A 130 -23.38 -24.34 -7.45
C SER A 130 -23.08 -25.56 -8.33
N CYS A 131 -22.04 -26.33 -8.01
CA CYS A 131 -21.64 -27.56 -8.67
C CYS A 131 -22.39 -28.81 -8.16
N ARG A 132 -23.49 -28.66 -7.39
CA ARG A 132 -24.25 -29.78 -6.80
C ARG A 132 -24.75 -30.82 -7.82
N HIS A 133 -24.87 -30.43 -9.08
CA HIS A 133 -25.27 -31.33 -10.17
C HIS A 133 -24.19 -32.38 -10.51
N LEU A 134 -22.92 -32.10 -10.23
CA LEU A 134 -21.76 -32.99 -10.43
C LEU A 134 -21.53 -33.85 -9.17
N THR A 135 -22.51 -34.70 -8.84
CA THR A 135 -22.62 -35.42 -7.55
C THR A 135 -21.29 -35.93 -6.95
N GLU A 136 -20.45 -36.62 -7.73
CA GLU A 136 -19.18 -37.19 -7.23
C GLU A 136 -18.10 -36.13 -6.99
N VAL A 137 -17.91 -35.21 -7.95
CA VAL A 137 -16.94 -34.10 -7.85
C VAL A 137 -17.35 -33.13 -6.74
N PHE A 138 -18.65 -32.85 -6.61
CA PHE A 138 -19.22 -32.04 -5.54
C PHE A 138 -18.89 -32.62 -4.16
N LEU A 139 -19.13 -33.93 -3.95
CA LEU A 139 -18.83 -34.58 -2.67
C LEU A 139 -17.33 -34.54 -2.34
N MET A 140 -16.46 -34.68 -3.35
CA MET A 140 -15.02 -34.55 -3.17
C MET A 140 -14.60 -33.12 -2.78
N MET A 141 -15.12 -32.10 -3.48
CA MET A 141 -14.82 -30.69 -3.20
C MET A 141 -15.40 -30.24 -1.86
N ASP A 142 -16.64 -30.62 -1.54
CA ASP A 142 -17.30 -30.30 -0.27
C ASP A 142 -16.55 -30.90 0.92
N LYS A 143 -16.10 -32.16 0.81
CA LYS A 143 -15.27 -32.79 1.84
C LYS A 143 -13.95 -32.05 2.06
N LYS A 144 -13.20 -31.76 1.01
CA LYS A 144 -11.92 -31.04 1.14
C LYS A 144 -12.10 -29.62 1.68
N LEU A 145 -13.15 -28.91 1.25
CA LEU A 145 -13.47 -27.60 1.79
C LEU A 145 -13.82 -27.71 3.28
N HIS A 146 -14.53 -28.76 3.69
CA HIS A 146 -14.82 -29.01 5.09
C HIS A 146 -13.56 -29.28 5.93
N ASP A 147 -12.63 -30.08 5.42
CA ASP A 147 -11.33 -30.31 6.06
C ASP A 147 -10.53 -28.99 6.20
N SER A 148 -10.63 -28.09 5.21
CA SER A 148 -10.05 -26.75 5.23
C SER A 148 -10.72 -25.84 6.29
N GLU A 149 -12.05 -25.85 6.37
CA GLU A 149 -12.81 -25.13 7.40
C GLU A 149 -12.47 -25.59 8.81
N GLU A 150 -12.27 -26.89 9.01
CA GLU A 150 -11.86 -27.44 10.30
C GLU A 150 -10.43 -27.01 10.66
N SER A 151 -9.51 -27.01 9.69
CA SER A 151 -8.13 -26.53 9.86
C SER A 151 -8.10 -25.06 10.26
N VAL A 152 -8.88 -24.19 9.59
CA VAL A 152 -9.02 -22.76 9.95
C VAL A 152 -9.44 -22.58 11.40
N LYS A 153 -10.43 -23.35 11.88
CA LYS A 153 -10.88 -23.25 13.27
C LYS A 153 -9.78 -23.63 14.26
N GLN A 154 -9.02 -24.68 13.95
CA GLN A 154 -7.87 -25.09 14.77
C GLN A 154 -6.79 -24.00 14.81
N PHE A 155 -6.46 -23.43 13.65
CA PHE A 155 -5.47 -22.35 13.55
C PHE A 155 -5.91 -21.06 14.22
N GLN A 156 -7.20 -20.71 14.13
CA GLN A 156 -7.76 -19.56 14.84
C GLN A 156 -7.62 -19.72 16.35
N GLN A 157 -7.81 -20.94 16.87
CA GLN A 157 -7.59 -21.22 18.29
C GLN A 157 -6.11 -21.07 18.68
N GLN A 158 -5.18 -21.59 17.89
CA GLN A 158 -3.73 -21.44 18.12
C GLN A 158 -3.28 -19.99 18.04
N LEU A 159 -3.80 -19.21 17.08
CA LEU A 159 -3.50 -17.79 16.94
C LEU A 159 -3.99 -17.00 18.16
N MET A 160 -5.20 -17.29 18.66
CA MET A 160 -5.73 -16.67 19.88
C MET A 160 -4.89 -17.00 21.11
N GLU A 161 -4.38 -18.23 21.21
CA GLU A 161 -3.43 -18.62 22.27
C GLU A 161 -2.13 -17.83 22.16
N LEU A 162 -1.53 -17.74 20.97
CA LEU A 162 -0.30 -16.98 20.73
C LEU A 162 -0.50 -15.48 21.01
N LYS A 163 -1.65 -14.92 20.66
CA LYS A 163 -2.03 -13.51 20.93
C LYS A 163 -2.17 -13.25 22.43
N MET A 164 -2.80 -14.18 23.16
CA MET A 164 -2.87 -14.10 24.62
C MET A 164 -1.48 -14.16 25.25
N GLN A 165 -0.64 -15.07 24.77
CA GLN A 165 0.75 -15.26 25.22
C GLN A 165 1.62 -14.03 24.94
N SER A 166 1.54 -13.46 23.74
CA SER A 166 2.23 -12.21 23.37
C SER A 166 1.78 -11.03 24.24
N SER A 167 0.47 -10.89 24.50
CA SER A 167 -0.04 -9.85 25.42
C SER A 167 0.46 -10.05 26.85
N GLN A 168 0.63 -11.28 27.30
CA GLN A 168 1.18 -11.59 28.61
C GLN A 168 2.67 -11.20 28.69
N LEU A 169 3.45 -11.51 27.66
CA LEU A 169 4.86 -11.10 27.53
C LEU A 169 5.04 -9.57 27.56
N GLN A 170 4.13 -8.84 26.91
CA GLN A 170 4.18 -7.38 26.93
C GLN A 170 3.89 -6.81 28.33
N LYS A 171 2.92 -7.41 29.05
CA LYS A 171 2.55 -6.99 30.41
C LYS A 171 3.65 -7.24 31.43
N THR A 172 4.37 -8.36 31.34
CA THR A 172 5.51 -8.67 32.22
C THR A 172 6.65 -7.68 32.01
N MET A 173 6.91 -7.30 30.75
CA MET A 173 7.91 -6.27 30.42
C MET A 173 7.55 -4.88 30.90
N ASP A 174 6.30 -4.45 30.73
CA ASP A 174 5.84 -3.14 31.22
C ASP A 174 5.93 -3.06 32.76
N ALA A 175 5.71 -4.19 33.46
CA ALA A 175 5.93 -4.28 34.91
C ALA A 175 7.42 -4.11 35.27
N TYR A 176 8.32 -4.80 34.57
CA TYR A 176 9.78 -4.69 34.77
C TYR A 176 10.31 -3.27 34.53
N ARG A 177 9.79 -2.57 33.50
CA ARG A 177 10.13 -1.17 33.19
C ARG A 177 9.73 -0.21 34.31
N ASN A 178 8.58 -0.45 34.95
CA ASN A 178 8.09 0.37 36.06
C ASN A 178 8.87 0.14 37.37
N GLU A 179 9.25 -1.10 37.69
CA GLU A 179 10.04 -1.40 38.91
C GLU A 179 11.45 -0.78 38.87
N ASN A 180 12.09 -0.75 37.70
CA ASN A 180 13.39 -0.10 37.52
C ASN A 180 13.30 1.45 37.51
N CYS A 181 12.17 2.04 37.12
CA CYS A 181 11.96 3.49 37.13
C CYS A 181 11.79 4.08 38.56
N GLU A 182 11.27 3.32 39.52
CA GLU A 182 11.19 3.77 40.91
C GLU A 182 12.58 3.78 41.58
N THR A 183 13.47 2.87 41.21
CA THR A 183 14.82 2.76 41.77
C THR A 183 15.76 3.85 41.23
N GLY A 184 15.49 4.40 40.03
CA GLY A 184 16.29 5.46 39.39
C GLY A 184 16.16 6.87 39.99
N LYS A 185 15.20 7.13 40.88
CA LYS A 185 15.02 8.46 41.52
C LYS A 185 15.98 8.75 42.68
N ALA A 186 16.81 7.79 43.10
CA ALA A 186 17.69 7.92 44.26
C ALA A 186 19.15 8.34 43.96
N LEU A 187 19.55 8.53 42.70
CA LEU A 187 20.94 8.84 42.34
C LEU A 187 21.11 10.29 41.84
N ASN A 188 20.96 11.25 42.76
CA ASN A 188 21.42 12.62 42.54
C ASN A 188 22.95 12.65 42.47
N LEU A 189 23.49 12.85 41.27
CA LEU A 189 24.91 13.05 41.00
C LEU A 189 25.39 14.39 41.60
N SER A 190 25.99 14.31 42.79
CA SER A 190 26.92 15.31 43.31
C SER A 190 28.30 15.07 42.71
N GLY A 191 28.85 16.06 42.01
CA GLY A 191 30.19 15.95 41.42
C GLY A 191 30.77 17.29 41.01
N ASN A 192 31.35 18.01 41.97
CA ASN A 192 32.29 19.08 41.70
C ASN A 192 33.65 18.48 41.29
N GLY A 193 34.30 19.10 40.29
CA GLY A 193 35.76 19.15 40.20
C GLY A 193 36.43 18.40 39.05
N GLN A 194 37.03 19.19 38.15
CA GLN A 194 38.36 18.96 37.55
C GLN A 194 38.46 18.06 36.30
N LEU A 195 38.18 18.61 35.12
CA LEU A 195 38.52 18.02 33.81
C LEU A 195 38.92 19.11 32.80
N SER A 196 40.16 19.58 32.85
CA SER A 196 40.70 20.51 31.83
C SER A 196 41.79 19.93 30.94
N ASP A 197 42.30 18.71 31.19
CA ASP A 197 43.47 18.17 30.46
C ASP A 197 43.15 17.01 29.47
N VAL A 198 41.90 16.54 29.41
CA VAL A 198 41.47 15.46 28.47
C VAL A 198 40.92 16.01 27.15
N LYS A 199 40.61 17.31 27.09
CA LYS A 199 39.87 17.96 25.98
C LYS A 199 40.67 18.05 24.67
N ALA A 200 42.00 18.08 24.72
CA ALA A 200 42.84 18.17 23.52
C ALA A 200 43.03 16.81 22.81
N LYS A 201 43.10 15.70 23.57
CA LYS A 201 43.18 14.34 23.01
C LYS A 201 41.82 13.81 22.53
N SER A 202 40.73 14.17 23.20
CA SER A 202 39.37 13.76 22.77
C SER A 202 38.93 14.41 21.46
N ASN A 203 39.45 15.61 21.13
CA ASN A 203 39.03 16.34 19.94
C ASN A 203 39.56 15.69 18.64
N TYR A 204 40.79 15.19 18.63
CA TYR A 204 41.35 14.47 17.47
C TYR A 204 40.62 13.14 17.22
N GLN A 205 40.34 12.39 18.29
CA GLN A 205 39.58 11.14 18.24
C GLN A 205 38.12 11.35 17.80
N MET A 206 37.49 12.46 18.21
CA MET A 206 36.13 12.84 17.78
C MET A 206 36.08 13.26 16.31
N VAL A 207 37.12 13.93 15.79
CA VAL A 207 37.23 14.28 14.36
C VAL A 207 37.44 13.04 13.50
N GLU A 208 38.22 12.07 13.97
CA GLU A 208 38.46 10.81 13.27
C GLU A 208 37.21 9.91 13.28
N GLN A 209 36.46 9.87 14.38
CA GLN A 209 35.14 9.23 14.42
C GLN A 209 34.13 9.91 13.50
N ARG A 210 34.09 11.24 13.43
CA ARG A 210 33.24 11.97 12.47
C ARG A 210 33.59 11.63 11.03
N ARG A 211 34.88 11.53 10.70
CA ARG A 211 35.34 11.13 9.35
C ARG A 211 34.93 9.70 9.01
N TYR A 212 35.05 8.77 9.96
CA TYR A 212 34.59 7.39 9.80
C TYR A 212 33.07 7.31 9.59
N ILE A 213 32.28 8.05 10.37
CA ILE A 213 30.82 8.12 10.23
C ILE A 213 30.44 8.70 8.87
N LEU A 214 31.04 9.80 8.45
CA LEU A 214 30.81 10.40 7.12
C LEU A 214 31.11 9.42 5.98
N GLN A 215 32.23 8.69 6.07
CA GLN A 215 32.59 7.71 5.04
C GLN A 215 31.66 6.49 5.03
N MET A 216 31.11 6.10 6.18
CA MET A 216 30.07 5.08 6.29
C MET A 216 28.73 5.55 5.70
N LEU A 217 28.36 6.80 5.95
CA LEU A 217 27.15 7.43 5.40
C LEU A 217 27.25 7.61 3.88
N GLU A 218 28.41 7.99 3.36
CA GLU A 218 28.65 8.08 1.92
C GLU A 218 28.54 6.70 1.25
N LYS A 219 29.07 5.65 1.91
CA LYS A 219 28.89 4.26 1.46
C LYS A 219 27.44 3.78 1.54
N SER A 220 26.68 4.16 2.57
CA SER A 220 25.26 3.78 2.66
C SER A 220 24.43 4.52 1.63
N PHE A 221 24.68 5.81 1.42
CA PHE A 221 24.03 6.60 0.38
C PHE A 221 24.29 6.05 -1.03
N ALA A 222 25.54 5.68 -1.34
CA ALA A 222 25.87 5.04 -2.61
C ALA A 222 25.15 3.69 -2.81
N ARG A 223 24.96 2.91 -1.74
CA ARG A 223 24.17 1.67 -1.78
C ARG A 223 22.68 1.95 -1.99
N GLU A 224 22.14 2.98 -1.34
CA GLU A 224 20.75 3.37 -1.43
C GLU A 224 20.38 3.86 -2.83
N VAL A 225 21.20 4.73 -3.44
CA VAL A 225 21.03 5.15 -4.84
C VAL A 225 21.11 3.96 -5.82
N ALA A 226 21.95 2.97 -5.53
CA ALA A 226 22.02 1.74 -6.34
C ALA A 226 20.78 0.86 -6.17
N LEU A 227 20.19 0.80 -4.97
CA LEU A 227 18.93 0.09 -4.70
C LEU A 227 17.74 0.80 -5.34
N GLU A 228 17.69 2.13 -5.28
CA GLU A 228 16.65 2.95 -5.94
C GLU A 228 16.67 2.75 -7.46
N ARG A 229 17.87 2.67 -8.07
CA ARG A 229 18.01 2.33 -9.49
C ARG A 229 17.49 0.92 -9.80
N LYS A 230 17.83 -0.07 -8.98
CA LYS A 230 17.31 -1.45 -9.13
C LYS A 230 15.80 -1.52 -8.94
N LEU A 231 15.25 -0.71 -8.05
CA LEU A 231 13.80 -0.61 -7.82
C LEU A 231 13.11 0.00 -9.05
N ALA A 232 13.67 1.07 -9.62
CA ALA A 232 13.17 1.66 -10.86
C ALA A 232 13.22 0.66 -12.03
N GLU A 233 14.35 -0.04 -12.21
CA GLU A 233 14.49 -1.11 -13.22
C GLU A 233 13.50 -2.26 -12.97
N SER A 234 13.26 -2.63 -11.71
CA SER A 234 12.27 -3.66 -11.34
C SER A 234 10.85 -3.20 -11.69
N LYS A 235 10.51 -1.94 -11.43
CA LYS A 235 9.20 -1.37 -11.74
C LYS A 235 8.94 -1.33 -13.25
N ASP A 236 9.94 -0.93 -14.04
CA ASP A 236 9.86 -0.95 -15.50
C ASP A 236 9.70 -2.38 -16.03
N ASN A 237 10.39 -3.36 -15.42
CA ASN A 237 10.26 -4.77 -15.77
C ASN A 237 8.89 -5.35 -15.40
N GLU A 238 8.32 -4.95 -14.26
CA GLU A 238 6.96 -5.35 -13.87
C GLU A 238 5.89 -4.75 -14.79
N ASP A 239 6.01 -3.47 -15.19
CA ASP A 239 5.11 -2.86 -16.17
C ASP A 239 5.21 -3.57 -17.54
N LEU A 240 6.43 -3.95 -17.95
CA LEU A 240 6.64 -4.70 -19.18
C LEU A 240 6.03 -6.12 -19.10
N LYS A 241 6.12 -6.77 -17.93
CA LYS A 241 5.50 -8.08 -17.67
C LYS A 241 3.97 -7.97 -17.66
N LEU A 242 3.40 -6.91 -17.08
CA LEU A 242 1.97 -6.65 -17.09
C LEU A 242 1.46 -6.41 -18.52
N LYS A 243 2.17 -5.58 -19.29
CA LYS A 243 1.88 -5.36 -20.73
C LYS A 243 1.97 -6.66 -21.52
N LEU A 244 2.98 -7.49 -21.27
CA LEU A 244 3.12 -8.79 -21.92
C LEU A 244 1.91 -9.68 -21.61
N ARG A 245 1.50 -9.79 -20.33
CA ARG A 245 0.29 -10.54 -19.92
C ARG A 245 -0.97 -10.05 -20.60
N TYR A 246 -1.19 -8.73 -20.67
CA TYR A 246 -2.32 -8.15 -21.40
C TYR A 246 -2.27 -8.50 -22.89
N THR A 247 -1.08 -8.44 -23.49
CA THR A 247 -0.90 -8.76 -24.92
C THR A 247 -1.15 -10.25 -25.17
N GLU A 248 -0.68 -11.14 -24.30
CA GLU A 248 -0.95 -12.58 -24.33
C GLU A 248 -2.46 -12.87 -24.20
N GLN A 249 -3.15 -12.20 -23.28
CA GLN A 249 -4.58 -12.37 -23.08
C GLN A 249 -5.40 -11.88 -24.29
N VAL A 250 -5.02 -10.74 -24.88
CA VAL A 250 -5.65 -10.25 -26.12
C VAL A 250 -5.38 -11.21 -27.28
N ALA A 251 -4.16 -11.73 -27.40
CA ALA A 251 -3.83 -12.72 -28.42
C ALA A 251 -4.65 -14.01 -28.26
N PHE A 252 -4.82 -14.50 -27.03
CA PHE A 252 -5.64 -15.65 -26.70
C PHE A 252 -7.10 -15.46 -27.13
N TYR A 253 -7.73 -14.33 -26.76
CA TYR A 253 -9.12 -14.06 -27.18
C TYR A 253 -9.25 -13.87 -28.70
N MET A 254 -8.24 -13.30 -29.36
CA MET A 254 -8.23 -13.19 -30.82
C MET A 254 -8.09 -14.56 -31.50
N GLU A 255 -7.30 -15.46 -30.93
CA GLU A 255 -7.15 -16.83 -31.42
C GLU A 255 -8.45 -17.63 -31.28
N GLU A 256 -9.09 -17.57 -30.11
CA GLU A 256 -10.39 -18.21 -29.87
C GLU A 256 -11.48 -17.67 -30.81
N ALA A 257 -11.56 -16.34 -30.96
CA ALA A 257 -12.49 -15.72 -31.91
C ALA A 257 -12.20 -16.14 -33.36
N ALA A 258 -10.94 -16.25 -33.75
CA ALA A 258 -10.55 -16.72 -35.06
C ALA A 258 -10.97 -18.19 -35.26
N GLU A 259 -10.74 -19.07 -34.29
CA GLU A 259 -11.14 -20.48 -34.33
C GLU A 259 -12.65 -20.62 -34.53
N VAL A 260 -13.46 -19.86 -33.79
CA VAL A 260 -14.93 -19.87 -33.95
C VAL A 260 -15.34 -19.38 -35.33
N VAL A 261 -14.74 -18.30 -35.84
CA VAL A 261 -15.07 -17.76 -37.17
C VAL A 261 -14.67 -18.74 -38.28
N TRP A 262 -13.47 -19.34 -38.19
CA TRP A 262 -12.99 -20.33 -39.15
C TRP A 262 -13.81 -21.62 -39.08
N GLY A 263 -14.21 -22.07 -37.90
CA GLY A 263 -15.11 -23.21 -37.71
C GLY A 263 -16.45 -22.99 -38.41
N ARG A 264 -17.09 -21.85 -38.16
CA ARG A 264 -18.35 -21.49 -38.85
C ARG A 264 -18.20 -21.35 -40.36
N PHE A 265 -17.07 -20.82 -40.83
CA PHE A 265 -16.79 -20.73 -42.26
C PHE A 265 -16.68 -22.11 -42.91
N LEU A 266 -15.95 -23.04 -42.29
CA LEU A 266 -15.83 -24.42 -42.77
C LEU A 266 -17.15 -25.18 -42.72
N GLU A 267 -17.95 -24.99 -41.67
CA GLU A 267 -19.31 -25.56 -41.60
C GLU A 267 -20.21 -25.05 -42.74
N ALA A 268 -20.16 -23.74 -43.02
CA ALA A 268 -20.91 -23.14 -44.11
C ALA A 268 -20.45 -23.64 -45.49
N ASP A 269 -19.14 -23.80 -45.70
CA ASP A 269 -18.57 -24.32 -46.94
C ASP A 269 -18.95 -25.79 -47.15
N ASN A 270 -18.90 -26.61 -46.10
CA ASN A 270 -19.35 -28.00 -46.14
C ASN A 270 -20.86 -28.10 -46.42
N ALA A 271 -21.68 -27.25 -45.79
CA ALA A 271 -23.11 -27.19 -46.05
C ALA A 271 -23.42 -26.80 -47.51
N ALA A 272 -22.65 -25.87 -48.07
CA ALA A 272 -22.76 -25.47 -49.48
C ALA A 272 -22.42 -26.63 -50.43
N GLU A 273 -21.36 -27.40 -50.13
CA GLU A 273 -20.98 -28.56 -50.94
C GLU A 273 -22.03 -29.68 -50.88
N VAL A 274 -22.59 -29.96 -49.70
CA VAL A 274 -23.71 -30.92 -49.53
C VAL A 274 -24.93 -30.47 -50.33
N LEU A 275 -25.32 -29.19 -50.23
CA LEU A 275 -26.43 -28.63 -51.01
C LEU A 275 -26.17 -28.69 -52.52
N MET A 276 -24.94 -28.44 -52.95
CA MET A 276 -24.54 -28.58 -54.35
C MET A 276 -24.61 -30.04 -54.81
N GLY A 277 -24.22 -31.00 -53.97
CA GLY A 277 -24.39 -32.43 -54.22
C GLY A 277 -25.85 -32.83 -54.39
N ILE A 278 -26.73 -32.36 -53.49
CA ILE A 278 -28.18 -32.58 -53.58
C ILE A 278 -28.75 -31.96 -54.87
N SER A 279 -28.36 -30.72 -55.18
CA SER A 279 -28.79 -30.01 -56.39
C SER A 279 -28.40 -30.76 -57.66
N LYS A 280 -27.15 -31.24 -57.76
CA LYS A 280 -26.68 -32.10 -58.87
C LYS A 280 -27.49 -33.40 -58.95
N GLY A 281 -27.81 -34.02 -57.81
CA GLY A 281 -28.66 -35.23 -57.77
C GLY A 281 -30.09 -34.99 -58.25
N ILE A 282 -30.71 -33.89 -57.85
CA ILE A 282 -32.05 -33.48 -58.32
C ILE A 282 -32.03 -33.18 -59.82
N MET A 283 -31.00 -32.48 -60.32
CA MET A 283 -30.82 -32.20 -61.75
C MET A 283 -30.71 -33.48 -62.58
N GLY A 284 -29.93 -34.46 -62.11
CA GLY A 284 -29.80 -35.75 -62.79
C GLY A 284 -31.14 -36.50 -62.86
N ARG A 285 -31.91 -36.51 -61.77
CA ARG A 285 -33.26 -37.09 -61.76
C ARG A 285 -34.21 -36.37 -62.71
N LEU A 286 -34.17 -35.05 -62.76
CA LEU A 286 -35.00 -34.23 -63.64
C LEU A 286 -34.75 -34.59 -65.11
N GLN A 287 -33.48 -34.68 -65.52
CA GLN A 287 -33.09 -35.08 -66.87
C GLN A 287 -33.62 -36.47 -67.25
N VAL A 288 -33.54 -37.44 -66.33
CA VAL A 288 -34.09 -38.79 -66.55
C VAL A 288 -35.62 -38.74 -66.72
N THR A 289 -36.32 -37.97 -65.89
CA THR A 289 -37.78 -37.85 -66.01
C THR A 289 -38.19 -37.15 -67.32
N GLU A 290 -37.44 -36.15 -67.76
CA GLU A 290 -37.70 -35.42 -69.00
C GLU A 290 -37.48 -36.30 -70.24
N PHE A 291 -36.45 -37.16 -70.21
CA PHE A 291 -36.21 -38.19 -71.22
C PHE A 291 -37.32 -39.25 -71.26
N ASN A 292 -37.77 -39.73 -70.10
CA ASN A 292 -38.85 -40.70 -70.00
C ASN A 292 -40.19 -40.14 -70.49
N LEU A 293 -40.49 -38.88 -70.16
CA LEU A 293 -41.67 -38.18 -70.64
C LEU A 293 -41.66 -38.06 -72.18
N SER A 294 -40.52 -37.65 -72.75
CA SER A 294 -40.32 -37.56 -74.19
C SER A 294 -40.56 -38.91 -74.89
N SER A 295 -40.05 -39.99 -74.30
CA SER A 295 -40.26 -41.36 -74.81
C SER A 295 -41.71 -41.83 -74.69
N SER A 296 -42.40 -41.47 -73.61
CA SER A 296 -43.83 -41.77 -73.42
C SER A 296 -44.70 -41.04 -74.44
N MET A 297 -44.40 -39.76 -74.69
CA MET A 297 -45.13 -38.93 -75.65
C MET A 297 -45.02 -39.48 -77.09
N GLN A 298 -43.85 -40.03 -77.45
CA GLN A 298 -43.68 -40.72 -78.73
C GLN A 298 -44.57 -41.98 -78.83
N ARG A 299 -44.60 -42.80 -77.79
CA ARG A 299 -45.40 -44.04 -77.75
C ARG A 299 -46.91 -43.76 -77.77
N GLU A 300 -47.34 -42.70 -77.10
CA GLU A 300 -48.72 -42.21 -77.14
C GLU A 300 -49.12 -41.78 -78.55
N ASN A 301 -48.25 -41.04 -79.25
CA ASN A 301 -48.50 -40.63 -80.64
C ASN A 301 -48.61 -41.85 -81.59
N GLU A 302 -47.79 -42.88 -81.39
CA GLU A 302 -47.87 -44.13 -82.14
C GLU A 302 -49.22 -44.84 -81.91
N LEU A 303 -49.67 -45.00 -80.66
CA LEU A 303 -50.98 -45.58 -80.32
C LEU A 303 -52.15 -44.76 -80.89
N ARG A 304 -52.04 -43.43 -80.88
CA ARG A 304 -53.07 -42.55 -81.45
C ARG A 304 -53.25 -42.81 -82.95
N SER A 305 -52.16 -43.09 -83.66
CA SER A 305 -52.20 -43.43 -85.09
C SER A 305 -52.87 -44.80 -85.37
N THR A 306 -52.70 -45.79 -84.50
CA THR A 306 -53.30 -47.12 -84.69
C THR A 306 -54.80 -47.11 -84.42
N VAL A 307 -55.25 -46.37 -83.40
CA VAL A 307 -56.67 -46.17 -83.10
C VAL A 307 -57.40 -45.50 -84.27
N GLN A 308 -56.78 -44.49 -84.89
CA GLN A 308 -57.32 -43.83 -86.07
C GLN A 308 -57.56 -44.82 -87.23
N ASN A 309 -56.62 -45.74 -87.46
CA ASN A 309 -56.72 -46.75 -88.52
C ASN A 309 -57.86 -47.75 -88.26
N LEU A 310 -58.00 -48.24 -87.01
CA LEU A 310 -59.06 -49.18 -86.65
C LEU A 310 -60.47 -48.59 -86.82
N MET A 311 -60.62 -47.29 -86.53
CA MET A 311 -61.89 -46.59 -86.69
C MET A 311 -62.33 -46.51 -88.17
N GLU A 312 -61.40 -46.44 -89.12
CA GLU A 312 -61.71 -46.48 -90.55
C GLU A 312 -62.16 -47.87 -91.02
N GLN A 313 -61.59 -48.95 -90.45
CA GLN A 313 -61.97 -50.33 -90.79
C GLN A 313 -63.39 -50.69 -90.32
N ILE A 314 -63.81 -50.20 -89.16
CA ILE A 314 -65.16 -50.46 -88.61
C ILE A 314 -66.23 -49.86 -89.54
N LYS A 315 -66.02 -48.62 -89.99
CA LYS A 315 -66.93 -47.95 -90.94
C LYS A 315 -67.11 -48.72 -92.26
N ALA A 316 -66.10 -49.47 -92.70
CA ALA A 316 -66.18 -50.30 -93.90
C ALA A 316 -66.98 -51.60 -93.68
N LYS A 317 -66.93 -52.17 -92.46
CA LYS A 317 -67.66 -53.40 -92.12
C LYS A 317 -69.16 -53.16 -91.92
N ASP A 318 -69.54 -52.04 -91.32
CA ASP A 318 -70.95 -51.69 -91.13
C ASP A 318 -71.68 -51.55 -92.48
N ALA A 319 -71.03 -50.98 -93.50
CA ALA A 319 -71.56 -50.88 -94.86
C ALA A 319 -71.75 -52.23 -95.60
N ALA A 320 -71.14 -53.31 -95.09
CA ALA A 320 -71.30 -54.66 -95.64
C ALA A 320 -72.46 -55.43 -94.96
N LEU A 321 -72.77 -55.09 -93.71
CA LEU A 321 -73.85 -55.71 -92.93
C LEU A 321 -75.23 -55.30 -93.48
N ASP A 322 -75.39 -54.04 -93.87
CA ASP A 322 -76.61 -53.49 -94.49
C ASP A 322 -76.98 -54.15 -95.83
N LYS A 323 -76.05 -54.87 -96.48
CA LYS A 323 -76.29 -55.59 -97.74
C LYS A 323 -76.77 -57.04 -97.54
N LEU A 324 -76.59 -57.60 -96.34
CA LEU A 324 -76.91 -59.00 -96.04
C LEU A 324 -78.36 -59.16 -95.55
N GLU A 325 -78.93 -58.11 -94.97
CA GLU A 325 -80.28 -58.11 -94.37
C GLU A 325 -81.41 -58.08 -95.41
N THR A 326 -81.11 -57.84 -96.70
CA THR A 326 -82.14 -57.68 -97.75
C THR A 326 -82.60 -58.99 -98.43
N CYS A 327 -82.03 -60.16 -98.12
CA CYS A 327 -82.12 -61.33 -99.03
C CYS A 327 -82.83 -62.61 -98.52
N ASN A 328 -83.59 -62.63 -97.42
CA ASN A 328 -84.16 -63.92 -96.98
C ASN A 328 -85.56 -63.86 -96.33
N VAL A 329 -86.61 -63.92 -97.15
CA VAL A 329 -87.98 -64.28 -96.71
C VAL A 329 -88.63 -65.23 -97.73
N GLU A 330 -89.30 -66.26 -97.21
CA GLU A 330 -90.33 -67.16 -97.80
C GLU A 330 -89.93 -68.39 -98.63
N SER A 331 -90.17 -69.59 -98.10
CA SER A 331 -91.45 -70.32 -98.33
C SER A 331 -91.48 -71.69 -97.62
N THR A 332 -92.67 -72.11 -97.22
CA THR A 332 -92.99 -73.40 -96.59
C THR A 332 -94.14 -74.09 -97.35
N LYS A 333 -94.45 -75.35 -96.95
CA LYS A 333 -95.70 -76.15 -97.11
C LYS A 333 -95.80 -77.15 -98.27
N GLU A 334 -96.49 -78.31 -98.24
CA GLU A 334 -97.32 -79.12 -97.29
C GLU A 334 -97.73 -80.45 -98.02
N LYS A 335 -98.27 -81.48 -97.33
CA LYS A 335 -99.30 -82.51 -97.78
C LYS A 335 -99.40 -83.63 -96.72
N SER A 336 -100.49 -84.37 -96.46
CA SER A 336 -101.95 -84.23 -96.65
C SER A 336 -102.76 -85.32 -95.91
N ASP A 337 -102.18 -86.25 -95.14
CA ASP A 337 -102.93 -87.13 -94.21
C ASP A 337 -103.17 -86.46 -92.84
N VAL A 338 -102.77 -85.19 -92.79
CA VAL A 338 -102.74 -84.36 -91.60
C VAL A 338 -104.16 -84.03 -91.15
N LEU A 339 -105.25 -84.03 -91.94
CA LEU A 339 -106.54 -83.36 -91.60
C LEU A 339 -107.30 -83.78 -90.32
N ALA A 340 -107.38 -85.05 -89.94
CA ALA A 340 -108.01 -85.46 -88.66
C ALA A 340 -107.02 -85.37 -87.48
N LEU A 341 -105.75 -85.70 -87.75
CA LEU A 341 -104.64 -85.24 -86.93
C LEU A 341 -104.60 -83.71 -86.86
N ARG A 342 -105.14 -82.94 -87.80
CA ARG A 342 -105.00 -81.48 -87.97
C ARG A 342 -105.97 -80.79 -87.08
N GLU A 343 -107.15 -81.34 -86.83
CA GLU A 343 -108.06 -80.77 -85.84
C GLU A 343 -107.57 -81.07 -84.42
N LYS A 344 -107.05 -82.28 -84.15
CA LYS A 344 -106.43 -82.61 -82.86
C LYS A 344 -105.09 -81.88 -82.66
N VAL A 345 -104.29 -81.73 -83.72
CA VAL A 345 -103.06 -80.93 -83.77
C VAL A 345 -103.40 -79.45 -83.72
N LYS A 346 -104.50 -78.96 -84.31
CA LYS A 346 -104.94 -77.56 -84.13
C LYS A 346 -105.39 -77.29 -82.70
N PHE A 347 -106.07 -78.24 -82.07
CA PHE A 347 -106.46 -78.14 -80.65
C PHE A 347 -105.21 -78.17 -79.77
N LEU A 348 -104.33 -79.16 -79.93
CA LEU A 348 -103.05 -79.26 -79.23
C LEU A 348 -102.08 -78.11 -79.59
N GLU A 349 -102.16 -77.53 -80.79
CA GLU A 349 -101.39 -76.34 -81.21
C GLU A 349 -101.97 -75.10 -80.55
N LYS A 350 -103.29 -75.00 -80.40
CA LYS A 350 -103.91 -73.91 -79.66
C LYS A 350 -103.55 -73.99 -78.18
N GLU A 351 -103.67 -75.18 -77.60
CA GLU A 351 -103.25 -75.46 -76.22
C GLU A 351 -101.74 -75.23 -76.02
N ARG A 352 -100.89 -75.70 -76.95
CA ARG A 352 -99.46 -75.40 -76.98
C ARG A 352 -99.21 -73.90 -77.07
N LYS A 353 -99.91 -73.17 -77.95
CA LYS A 353 -99.75 -71.71 -78.09
C LYS A 353 -100.17 -70.96 -76.83
N ASP A 354 -101.23 -71.40 -76.16
CA ASP A 354 -101.67 -70.81 -74.89
C ASP A 354 -100.64 -71.10 -73.78
N PHE A 355 -100.09 -72.32 -73.70
CA PHE A 355 -98.99 -72.64 -72.78
C PHE A 355 -97.69 -71.91 -73.13
N GLU A 356 -97.37 -71.74 -74.42
CA GLU A 356 -96.19 -71.01 -74.91
C GLU A 356 -96.33 -69.52 -74.60
N LEU A 357 -97.53 -68.94 -74.69
CA LEU A 357 -97.83 -67.58 -74.24
C LEU A 357 -97.66 -67.44 -72.72
N GLN A 358 -98.15 -68.40 -71.92
CA GLN A 358 -97.96 -68.40 -70.47
C GLN A 358 -96.49 -68.54 -70.07
N ILE A 359 -95.73 -69.42 -70.73
CA ILE A 359 -94.28 -69.58 -70.53
C ILE A 359 -93.55 -68.30 -70.89
N ASN A 360 -93.86 -67.69 -72.04
CA ASN A 360 -93.21 -66.45 -72.47
C ASN A 360 -93.53 -65.28 -71.52
N ASN A 361 -94.76 -65.19 -71.00
CA ASN A 361 -95.11 -64.20 -69.98
C ASN A 361 -94.34 -64.45 -68.67
N ALA A 362 -94.23 -65.70 -68.22
CA ALA A 362 -93.45 -66.05 -67.02
C ALA A 362 -91.95 -65.80 -67.22
N ILE A 363 -91.41 -66.02 -68.42
CA ILE A 363 -90.03 -65.67 -68.79
C ILE A 363 -89.85 -64.15 -68.73
N ALA A 364 -90.75 -63.37 -69.33
CA ALA A 364 -90.67 -61.92 -69.32
C ALA A 364 -90.79 -61.34 -67.90
N GLU A 365 -91.69 -61.88 -67.06
CA GLU A 365 -91.77 -61.52 -65.64
C GLU A 365 -90.48 -61.89 -64.89
N ASN A 366 -89.92 -63.08 -65.13
CA ASN A 366 -88.67 -63.51 -64.50
C ASN A 366 -87.46 -62.69 -64.97
N GLU A 367 -87.39 -62.30 -66.24
CA GLU A 367 -86.39 -61.37 -66.79
C GLU A 367 -86.49 -60.01 -66.11
N ALA A 368 -87.70 -59.46 -65.94
CA ALA A 368 -87.91 -58.20 -65.22
C ALA A 368 -87.50 -58.28 -63.73
N TYR A 369 -87.80 -59.40 -63.05
CA TYR A 369 -87.32 -59.63 -61.68
C TYR A 369 -85.78 -59.72 -61.62
N HIS A 370 -85.17 -60.38 -62.60
CA HIS A 370 -83.71 -60.51 -62.67
C HIS A 370 -83.03 -59.16 -62.96
N GLU A 371 -83.62 -58.33 -63.81
CA GLU A 371 -83.13 -56.98 -64.10
C GLU A 371 -83.24 -56.07 -62.86
N HIS A 372 -84.37 -56.11 -62.15
CA HIS A 372 -84.53 -55.43 -60.86
C HIS A 372 -83.51 -55.94 -59.81
N GLN A 373 -83.21 -57.24 -59.78
CA GLN A 373 -82.19 -57.79 -58.89
C GLN A 373 -80.79 -57.21 -59.22
N ILE A 374 -80.43 -57.11 -60.50
CA ILE A 374 -79.16 -56.51 -60.94
C ILE A 374 -79.08 -55.03 -60.54
N GLU A 375 -80.17 -54.26 -60.71
CA GLU A 375 -80.23 -52.87 -60.26
C GLU A 375 -80.01 -52.75 -58.75
N MET A 376 -80.63 -53.63 -57.98
CA MET A 376 -80.48 -53.64 -56.52
C MET A 376 -79.06 -54.05 -56.10
N GLU A 377 -78.43 -55.02 -56.78
CA GLU A 377 -77.03 -55.39 -56.56
C GLU A 377 -76.07 -54.23 -56.88
N ASN A 378 -76.28 -53.53 -58.00
CA ASN A 378 -75.50 -52.35 -58.37
C ASN A 378 -75.65 -51.22 -57.33
N PHE A 379 -76.85 -51.00 -56.82
CA PHE A 379 -77.10 -50.02 -55.76
C PHE A 379 -76.40 -50.39 -54.44
N VAL A 380 -76.44 -51.67 -54.06
CA VAL A 380 -75.71 -52.16 -52.88
C VAL A 380 -74.21 -51.99 -53.04
N GLU A 381 -73.66 -52.28 -54.22
CA GLU A 381 -72.23 -52.11 -54.49
C GLU A 381 -71.82 -50.63 -54.42
N SER A 382 -72.63 -49.72 -54.99
CA SER A 382 -72.41 -48.28 -54.85
C SER A 382 -72.47 -47.79 -53.40
N LEU A 383 -73.39 -48.34 -52.58
CA LEU A 383 -73.43 -48.03 -51.15
C LEU A 383 -72.18 -48.53 -50.41
N ARG A 384 -71.67 -49.71 -50.75
CA ARG A 384 -70.42 -50.25 -50.18
C ARG A 384 -69.23 -49.36 -50.51
N GLU A 385 -69.07 -48.98 -51.78
CA GLU A 385 -68.00 -48.06 -52.20
C GLU A 385 -68.08 -46.72 -51.46
N ASN A 386 -69.28 -46.15 -51.32
CA ASN A 386 -69.48 -44.92 -50.55
C ASN A 386 -69.12 -45.07 -49.06
N ILE A 387 -69.45 -46.22 -48.44
CA ILE A 387 -69.07 -46.54 -47.06
C ILE A 387 -67.55 -46.65 -46.94
N ASP A 388 -66.88 -47.32 -47.87
CA ASP A 388 -65.42 -47.46 -47.86
C ASP A 388 -64.73 -46.09 -48.02
N ILE A 389 -65.23 -45.22 -48.91
CA ILE A 389 -64.74 -43.85 -49.05
C ILE A 389 -64.93 -43.06 -47.75
N ALA A 390 -66.11 -43.19 -47.12
CA ALA A 390 -66.41 -42.50 -45.86
C ALA A 390 -65.54 -43.00 -44.70
N LEU A 391 -65.30 -44.31 -44.60
CA LEU A 391 -64.41 -44.92 -43.61
C LEU A 391 -62.97 -44.45 -43.78
N ASN A 392 -62.42 -44.53 -45.00
CA ASN A 392 -61.07 -44.03 -45.28
C ASN A 392 -60.91 -42.53 -44.95
N ARG A 393 -61.95 -41.73 -45.21
CA ARG A 393 -61.97 -40.31 -44.84
C ARG A 393 -62.01 -40.11 -43.32
N ALA A 394 -62.79 -40.92 -42.60
CA ALA A 394 -62.88 -40.88 -41.15
C ALA A 394 -61.54 -41.28 -40.50
N GLU A 395 -60.93 -42.38 -40.95
CA GLU A 395 -59.61 -42.83 -40.49
C GLU A 395 -58.52 -41.78 -40.75
N SER A 396 -58.53 -41.15 -41.92
CA SER A 396 -57.60 -40.06 -42.23
C SER A 396 -57.81 -38.83 -41.33
N ALA A 397 -59.06 -38.52 -40.97
CA ALA A 397 -59.37 -37.42 -40.05
C ALA A 397 -58.93 -37.77 -38.61
N GLU A 398 -59.17 -38.99 -38.16
CA GLU A 398 -58.76 -39.46 -36.84
C GLU A 398 -57.24 -39.44 -36.69
N ALA A 399 -56.49 -39.92 -37.69
CA ALA A 399 -55.03 -39.85 -37.72
C ALA A 399 -54.48 -38.41 -37.66
N LYS A 400 -55.18 -37.45 -38.29
CA LYS A 400 -54.81 -36.03 -38.17
C LYS A 400 -55.11 -35.46 -36.79
N VAL A 401 -56.21 -35.89 -36.17
CA VAL A 401 -56.57 -35.48 -34.81
C VAL A 401 -55.55 -36.02 -33.80
N THR A 402 -55.13 -37.29 -33.91
CA THR A 402 -54.09 -37.84 -33.03
C THR A 402 -52.78 -37.08 -33.18
N GLN A 403 -52.34 -36.82 -34.41
CA GLN A 403 -51.14 -36.01 -34.67
C GLN A 403 -51.23 -34.58 -34.11
N LEU A 404 -52.38 -33.91 -34.28
CA LEU A 404 -52.61 -32.58 -33.69
C LEU A 404 -52.64 -32.62 -32.16
N THR A 405 -53.09 -33.72 -31.57
CA THR A 405 -53.13 -33.90 -30.12
C THR A 405 -51.71 -34.10 -29.58
N GLU A 406 -50.90 -34.94 -30.23
CA GLU A 406 -49.48 -35.14 -29.88
C GLU A 406 -48.69 -33.83 -29.95
N THR A 407 -48.79 -33.09 -31.07
CA THR A 407 -48.11 -31.80 -31.22
C THR A 407 -48.58 -30.74 -30.22
N ASN A 408 -49.85 -30.71 -29.83
CA ASN A 408 -50.34 -29.83 -28.76
C ASN A 408 -49.75 -30.18 -27.39
N VAL A 409 -49.55 -31.47 -27.11
CA VAL A 409 -48.89 -31.92 -25.86
C VAL A 409 -47.43 -31.47 -25.85
N GLU A 410 -46.69 -31.71 -26.94
CA GLU A 410 -45.29 -31.26 -27.08
C GLU A 410 -45.16 -29.74 -26.90
N LEU A 411 -46.00 -28.95 -27.58
CA LEU A 411 -46.01 -27.49 -27.42
C LEU A 411 -46.33 -27.06 -25.98
N THR A 412 -47.21 -27.78 -25.28
CA THR A 412 -47.54 -27.49 -23.89
C THR A 412 -46.35 -27.77 -22.96
N GLU A 413 -45.60 -28.84 -23.21
CA GLU A 413 -44.38 -29.18 -22.48
C GLU A 413 -43.28 -28.14 -22.72
N GLU A 414 -43.05 -27.74 -23.98
CA GLU A 414 -42.11 -26.66 -24.31
C GLU A 414 -42.50 -25.34 -23.65
N MET A 415 -43.79 -24.98 -23.66
CA MET A 415 -44.27 -23.76 -23.00
C MET A 415 -44.01 -23.80 -21.49
N ASN A 416 -44.23 -24.94 -20.84
CA ASN A 416 -43.97 -25.11 -19.42
C ASN A 416 -42.47 -25.05 -19.10
N PHE A 417 -41.61 -25.63 -19.95
CA PHE A 417 -40.16 -25.52 -19.83
C PHE A 417 -39.69 -24.07 -19.95
N LEU A 418 -40.15 -23.35 -20.97
CA LEU A 418 -39.85 -21.93 -21.17
C LEU A 418 -40.35 -21.06 -20.00
N LYS A 419 -41.50 -21.40 -19.40
CA LYS A 419 -41.99 -20.72 -18.21
C LYS A 419 -41.12 -20.98 -16.99
N GLY A 420 -40.63 -22.21 -16.82
CA GLY A 420 -39.67 -22.56 -15.78
C GLY A 420 -38.35 -21.81 -15.92
N SER A 421 -37.81 -21.75 -17.15
CA SER A 421 -36.57 -21.02 -17.44
C SER A 421 -36.74 -19.50 -17.26
N ALA A 422 -37.87 -18.93 -17.70
CA ALA A 422 -38.21 -17.52 -17.45
C ALA A 422 -38.24 -17.19 -15.95
N SER A 423 -38.87 -18.05 -15.13
CA SER A 423 -38.88 -17.84 -13.66
C SER A 423 -37.49 -17.90 -13.03
N THR A 424 -36.59 -18.71 -13.61
CA THR A 424 -35.21 -18.84 -13.15
C THR A 424 -34.39 -17.63 -13.55
N ALA A 425 -34.58 -17.14 -14.79
CA ALA A 425 -33.98 -15.90 -15.28
C ALA A 425 -34.43 -14.71 -14.42
N GLU A 426 -35.71 -14.62 -14.07
CA GLU A 426 -36.27 -13.54 -13.23
C GLU A 426 -35.63 -13.52 -11.82
N LYS A 427 -35.41 -14.70 -11.22
CA LYS A 427 -34.68 -14.82 -9.95
C LYS A 427 -33.21 -14.40 -10.09
N LYS A 428 -32.54 -14.77 -11.18
CA LYS A 428 -31.14 -14.40 -11.46
C LYS A 428 -31.00 -12.90 -11.69
N VAL A 429 -31.94 -12.28 -12.41
CA VAL A 429 -32.02 -10.83 -12.57
C VAL A 429 -32.19 -10.17 -11.20
N GLY A 430 -33.11 -10.65 -10.36
CA GLY A 430 -33.29 -10.14 -9.00
C GLY A 430 -32.05 -10.27 -8.10
N SER A 431 -31.26 -11.33 -8.23
CA SER A 431 -29.99 -11.47 -7.50
C SER A 431 -28.92 -10.50 -8.02
N LEU A 432 -28.81 -10.33 -9.35
CA LEU A 432 -27.88 -9.39 -9.96
C LEU A 432 -28.22 -7.94 -9.60
N GLU A 433 -29.50 -7.57 -9.58
CA GLU A 433 -29.95 -6.23 -9.14
C GLU A 433 -29.64 -5.96 -7.66
N LYS A 434 -29.65 -6.98 -6.81
CA LYS A 434 -29.22 -6.85 -5.41
C LYS A 434 -27.72 -6.65 -5.31
N GLN A 435 -26.94 -7.46 -6.03
CA GLN A 435 -25.49 -7.31 -6.08
C GLN A 435 -25.08 -5.94 -6.62
N LEU A 436 -25.74 -5.44 -7.67
CA LEU A 436 -25.46 -4.13 -8.24
C LEU A 436 -25.73 -2.99 -7.25
N ARG A 437 -26.81 -3.07 -6.46
CA ARG A 437 -27.09 -2.11 -5.39
C ARG A 437 -26.06 -2.15 -4.26
N GLU A 438 -25.63 -3.34 -3.85
CA GLU A 438 -24.59 -3.50 -2.83
C GLU A 438 -23.25 -2.89 -3.30
N LEU A 439 -22.86 -3.18 -4.54
CA LEU A 439 -21.64 -2.64 -5.14
C LEU A 439 -21.67 -1.12 -5.27
N ASP A 440 -22.83 -0.54 -5.61
CA ASP A 440 -23.01 0.92 -5.64
C ASP A 440 -22.87 1.54 -4.23
N ILE A 441 -23.41 0.90 -3.19
CA ILE A 441 -23.25 1.34 -1.79
C ILE A 441 -21.77 1.29 -1.37
N GLN A 442 -21.06 0.21 -1.70
CA GLN A 442 -19.63 0.08 -1.42
C GLN A 442 -18.81 1.15 -2.15
N LEU A 443 -19.15 1.44 -3.41
CA LEU A 443 -18.51 2.50 -4.19
C LEU A 443 -18.74 3.88 -3.57
N GLN A 444 -19.96 4.20 -3.14
CA GLN A 444 -20.23 5.47 -2.44
C GLN A 444 -19.48 5.56 -1.11
N THR A 445 -19.39 4.46 -0.37
CA THR A 445 -18.65 4.40 0.90
C THR A 445 -17.15 4.60 0.69
N ALA A 446 -16.57 3.91 -0.31
CA ALA A 446 -15.17 4.09 -0.69
C ALA A 446 -14.88 5.52 -1.16
N LYS A 447 -15.79 6.12 -1.93
CA LYS A 447 -15.69 7.51 -2.38
C LYS A 447 -15.71 8.49 -1.21
N ALA A 448 -16.65 8.33 -0.27
CA ALA A 448 -16.72 9.16 0.93
C ALA A 448 -15.46 9.00 1.80
N SER A 449 -14.93 7.78 1.93
CA SER A 449 -13.67 7.52 2.63
C SER A 449 -12.47 8.18 1.95
N SER A 450 -12.42 8.15 0.61
CA SER A 450 -11.38 8.82 -0.17
C SER A 450 -11.45 10.34 -0.09
N GLU A 451 -12.66 10.90 -0.04
CA GLU A 451 -12.86 12.35 0.11
C GLU A 451 -12.45 12.80 1.53
N ALA A 452 -12.82 12.02 2.56
CA ALA A 452 -12.39 12.27 3.93
C ALA A 452 -10.86 12.18 4.10
N SER A 453 -10.19 11.23 3.45
CA SER A 453 -8.72 11.13 3.50
C SER A 453 -8.05 12.28 2.74
N GLN A 454 -8.61 12.72 1.61
CA GLN A 454 -8.12 13.89 0.88
C GLN A 454 -8.25 15.17 1.72
N GLU A 455 -9.36 15.35 2.44
CA GLU A 455 -9.54 16.46 3.37
C GLU A 455 -8.51 16.41 4.52
N GLN A 456 -8.26 15.23 5.09
CA GLN A 456 -7.21 15.05 6.09
C GLN A 456 -5.82 15.43 5.55
N GLN A 457 -5.50 15.03 4.31
CA GLN A 457 -4.24 15.40 3.68
C GLN A 457 -4.13 16.92 3.46
N ASN A 458 -5.20 17.58 3.01
CA ASN A 458 -5.23 19.03 2.83
C ASN A 458 -5.04 19.78 4.16
N MET A 459 -5.62 19.28 5.25
CA MET A 459 -5.37 19.82 6.59
C MET A 459 -3.91 19.67 7.01
N LEU A 460 -3.30 18.50 6.79
CA LEU A 460 -1.89 18.27 7.09
C LEU A 460 -0.98 19.20 6.27
N TYR A 461 -1.26 19.40 4.99
CA TYR A 461 -0.51 20.36 4.17
C TYR A 461 -0.60 21.79 4.70
N THR A 462 -1.79 22.21 5.14
CA THR A 462 -1.97 23.54 5.75
C THR A 462 -1.15 23.67 7.04
N ALA A 463 -1.18 22.65 7.90
CA ALA A 463 -0.38 22.65 9.13
C ALA A 463 1.13 22.63 8.88
N ILE A 464 1.60 21.89 7.88
CA ILE A 464 3.02 21.89 7.46
C ILE A 464 3.42 23.29 6.99
N TRP A 465 2.59 23.92 6.17
CA TRP A 465 2.86 25.27 5.67
C TRP A 465 2.95 26.30 6.80
N ASP A 466 2.06 26.22 7.80
CA ASP A 466 2.14 27.07 9.00
C ASP A 466 3.43 26.83 9.79
N MET A 467 3.89 25.57 9.90
CA MET A 467 5.16 25.24 10.53
C MET A 467 6.36 25.76 9.74
N GLU A 468 6.32 25.72 8.41
CA GLU A 468 7.38 26.26 7.55
C GLU A 468 7.52 27.77 7.74
N ILE A 469 6.41 28.50 7.82
CA ILE A 469 6.41 29.94 8.13
C ILE A 469 7.04 30.18 9.51
N LEU A 470 6.64 29.42 10.52
CA LEU A 470 7.21 29.54 11.87
C LEU A 470 8.72 29.28 11.89
N ILE A 471 9.18 28.26 11.17
CA ILE A 471 10.61 27.93 11.04
C ILE A 471 11.35 29.11 10.41
N GLU A 472 10.81 29.71 9.36
CA GLU A 472 11.45 30.84 8.68
C GLU A 472 11.50 32.09 9.57
N GLU A 473 10.42 32.36 10.32
CA GLU A 473 10.42 33.42 11.35
C GLU A 473 11.46 33.16 12.44
N LEU A 474 11.56 31.92 12.93
CA LEU A 474 12.52 31.53 13.96
C LEU A 474 13.96 31.65 13.45
N LYS A 475 14.25 31.22 12.22
CA LYS A 475 15.55 31.42 11.57
C LYS A 475 15.91 32.89 11.50
N SER A 476 15.00 33.75 11.05
CA SER A 476 15.22 35.20 11.01
C SER A 476 15.55 35.79 12.39
N LYS A 477 14.80 35.35 13.42
CA LYS A 477 15.06 35.75 14.82
C LYS A 477 16.42 35.27 15.31
N VAL A 478 16.82 34.04 14.99
CA VAL A 478 18.14 33.48 15.33
C VAL A 478 19.25 34.27 14.65
N SER A 479 19.18 34.52 13.34
CA SER A 479 20.19 35.31 12.63
C SER A 479 20.33 36.73 13.21
N LYS A 480 19.21 37.35 13.61
CA LYS A 480 19.25 38.66 14.29
C LYS A 480 19.90 38.57 15.67
N ALA A 481 19.61 37.53 16.44
CA ALA A 481 20.21 37.31 17.76
C ALA A 481 21.73 37.02 17.65
N GLU A 482 22.15 36.23 16.67
CA GLU A 482 23.55 35.94 16.38
C GLU A 482 24.32 37.22 16.01
N SER A 483 23.79 38.05 15.12
CA SER A 483 24.41 39.34 14.76
C SER A 483 24.52 40.29 15.96
N ASN A 484 23.50 40.34 16.83
CA ASN A 484 23.57 41.11 18.07
C ASN A 484 24.62 40.56 19.04
N ASN A 485 24.73 39.24 19.16
CA ASN A 485 25.72 38.57 20.00
C ASN A 485 27.13 38.82 19.48
N GLU A 486 27.36 38.75 18.17
CA GLU A 486 28.64 39.06 17.53
C GLU A 486 29.01 40.53 17.76
N SER A 487 28.06 41.46 17.59
CA SER A 487 28.27 42.88 17.93
C SER A 487 28.59 43.09 19.42
N ALA A 488 27.94 42.36 20.31
CA ALA A 488 28.23 42.43 21.75
C ALA A 488 29.60 41.82 22.08
N ALA A 489 29.98 40.71 21.45
CA ALA A 489 31.28 40.08 21.59
C ALA A 489 32.40 41.02 21.13
N GLU A 490 32.22 41.69 20.00
CA GLU A 490 33.17 42.69 19.49
C GLU A 490 33.32 43.87 20.47
N LYS A 491 32.20 44.41 20.98
CA LYS A 491 32.24 45.45 22.03
C LYS A 491 32.97 44.98 23.29
N CYS A 492 32.72 43.76 23.75
CA CYS A 492 33.41 43.17 24.90
C CYS A 492 34.91 42.98 24.63
N PHE A 493 35.31 42.63 23.41
CA PHE A 493 36.70 42.52 23.01
C PHE A 493 37.41 43.88 23.08
N VAL A 494 36.81 44.93 22.49
CA VAL A 494 37.35 46.30 22.56
C VAL A 494 37.42 46.81 24.01
N LEU A 495 36.39 46.57 24.83
CA LEU A 495 36.41 46.91 26.25
C LEU A 495 37.50 46.15 27.02
N SER A 496 37.75 44.89 26.69
CA SER A 496 38.82 44.10 27.32
C SER A 496 40.20 44.63 26.94
N GLN A 497 40.39 44.99 25.66
CA GLN A 497 41.62 45.59 25.15
C GLN A 497 41.92 46.93 25.84
N THR A 498 40.93 47.83 25.89
CA THR A 498 41.07 49.15 26.55
C THR A 498 41.28 49.01 28.06
N ASN A 499 40.60 48.07 28.72
CA ASN A 499 40.84 47.79 30.14
C ASN A 499 42.26 47.24 30.39
N LEU A 500 42.81 46.42 29.48
CA LEU A 500 44.21 45.98 29.56
C LEU A 500 45.18 47.16 29.45
N GLU A 501 44.93 48.10 28.54
CA GLU A 501 45.72 49.33 28.39
C GLU A 501 45.64 50.21 29.64
N LEU A 502 44.44 50.45 30.18
CA LEU A 502 44.25 51.20 31.43
C LEU A 502 44.96 50.54 32.61
N ASN A 503 44.95 49.21 32.72
CA ASN A 503 45.69 48.52 33.77
C ASN A 503 47.21 48.71 33.63
N LYS A 504 47.76 48.68 32.40
CA LYS A 504 49.17 49.00 32.16
C LYS A 504 49.51 50.44 32.58
N GLU A 505 48.66 51.40 32.25
CA GLU A 505 48.83 52.79 32.68
C GLU A 505 48.77 52.94 34.21
N LEU A 506 47.83 52.25 34.87
CA LEU A 506 47.74 52.24 36.33
C LEU A 506 49.00 51.67 36.99
N ASP A 507 49.57 50.61 36.45
CA ASP A 507 50.81 50.03 36.98
C ASP A 507 52.01 50.96 36.76
N LEU A 508 52.09 51.67 35.63
CA LEU A 508 53.06 52.73 35.41
C LEU A 508 52.89 53.88 36.42
N LEU A 509 51.66 54.34 36.66
CA LEU A 509 51.38 55.38 37.66
C LEU A 509 51.69 54.93 39.08
N ARG A 510 51.38 53.67 39.44
CA ARG A 510 51.76 53.09 40.73
C ARG A 510 53.27 53.05 40.91
N SER A 511 54.02 52.57 39.91
CA SER A 511 55.48 52.53 39.98
C SER A 511 56.07 53.93 40.14
N ARG A 512 55.58 54.93 39.39
CA ARG A 512 55.99 56.34 39.54
C ARG A 512 55.66 56.87 40.94
N THR A 513 54.48 56.56 41.46
CA THR A 513 54.06 56.97 42.81
C THR A 513 54.97 56.37 43.88
N ILE A 514 55.37 55.11 43.74
CA ILE A 514 56.34 54.45 44.63
C ILE A 514 57.70 55.17 44.55
N CYS A 515 58.22 55.48 43.36
CA CYS A 515 59.48 56.22 43.19
C CYS A 515 59.43 57.64 43.79
N LEU A 516 58.32 58.35 43.62
CA LEU A 516 58.13 59.68 44.22
C LEU A 516 58.05 59.59 45.74
N LYS A 517 57.35 58.58 46.27
CA LYS A 517 57.26 58.33 47.71
C LYS A 517 58.63 58.02 48.32
N THR A 518 59.42 57.14 47.72
CA THR A 518 60.78 56.84 48.20
C THR A 518 61.69 58.06 48.13
N SER A 519 61.58 58.86 47.07
CA SER A 519 62.32 60.13 46.94
C SER A 519 61.92 61.14 48.02
N LEU A 520 60.62 61.24 48.33
CA LEU A 520 60.09 62.12 49.39
C LEU A 520 60.54 61.65 50.78
N ASP A 521 60.49 60.35 51.07
CA ASP A 521 60.95 59.78 52.33
C ASP A 521 62.47 60.03 52.51
N GLN A 522 63.26 59.86 51.45
CA GLN A 522 64.69 60.17 51.46
C GLN A 522 64.97 61.67 51.68
N ALA A 523 64.22 62.56 51.00
CA ALA A 523 64.31 64.00 51.22
C ALA A 523 63.93 64.39 52.66
N SER A 524 62.91 63.74 53.21
CA SER A 524 62.46 63.95 54.60
C SER A 524 63.52 63.49 55.60
N HIS A 525 64.08 62.29 55.43
CA HIS A 525 65.17 61.76 56.27
C HIS A 525 66.43 62.64 56.21
N THR A 526 66.82 63.12 55.02
CA THR A 526 67.96 64.04 54.87
C THR A 526 67.69 65.39 55.52
N SER A 527 66.48 65.95 55.39
CA SER A 527 66.08 67.18 56.08
C SER A 527 66.08 67.02 57.60
N PHE A 528 65.57 65.91 58.13
CA PHE A 528 65.57 65.59 59.56
C PHE A 528 67.00 65.45 60.11
N SER A 529 67.87 64.78 59.35
CA SER A 529 69.29 64.62 59.71
C SER A 529 70.01 65.97 59.74
N ARG A 530 69.76 66.83 58.74
CA ARG A 530 70.25 68.21 58.71
C ARG A 530 69.71 69.04 59.89
N ALA A 531 68.42 68.93 60.21
CA ALA A 531 67.82 69.62 61.33
C ALA A 531 68.44 69.18 62.68
N LYS A 532 68.70 67.88 62.86
CA LYS A 532 69.39 67.35 64.03
C LYS A 532 70.84 67.84 64.13
N GLU A 533 71.55 67.90 63.00
CA GLU A 533 72.90 68.48 62.94
C GLU A 533 72.90 69.99 63.28
N ILE A 534 71.88 70.73 62.84
CA ILE A 534 71.70 72.14 63.22
C ILE A 534 71.43 72.26 64.72
N ASP A 535 70.57 71.40 65.31
CA ASP A 535 70.31 71.40 66.75
C ASP A 535 71.58 71.13 67.57
N THR A 536 72.41 70.16 67.16
CA THR A 536 73.70 69.90 67.85
C THR A 536 74.68 71.07 67.71
N LYS A 537 74.80 71.65 66.51
CA LYS A 537 75.61 72.87 66.29
C LYS A 537 75.08 74.05 67.12
N THR A 538 73.76 74.22 67.21
CA THR A 538 73.12 75.28 67.99
C THR A 538 73.37 75.11 69.48
N LYS A 539 73.28 73.88 70.01
CA LYS A 539 73.65 73.56 71.39
C LYS A 539 75.11 73.86 71.69
N LEU A 540 76.02 73.46 70.80
CA LEU A 540 77.45 73.77 70.93
C LEU A 540 77.69 75.28 70.98
N ILE A 541 77.05 76.04 70.09
CA ILE A 541 77.12 77.51 70.09
C ILE A 541 76.56 78.07 71.41
N MET A 542 75.43 77.55 71.89
CA MET A 542 74.83 77.97 73.15
C MET A 542 75.74 77.70 74.35
N ASP A 543 76.41 76.55 74.40
CA ASP A 543 77.40 76.21 75.42
C ASP A 543 78.60 77.16 75.37
N MET A 544 79.12 77.46 74.18
CA MET A 544 80.18 78.46 73.99
C MET A 544 79.74 79.86 74.44
N VAL A 545 78.50 80.26 74.13
CA VAL A 545 77.92 81.54 74.58
C VAL A 545 77.77 81.56 76.10
N MET A 546 77.34 80.47 76.73
CA MET A 546 77.30 80.35 78.19
C MET A 546 78.69 80.42 78.82
N GLN A 547 79.69 79.74 78.26
CA GLN A 547 81.09 79.85 78.69
C GLN A 547 81.60 81.28 78.57
N LEU A 548 81.36 81.95 77.42
CA LEU A 548 81.72 83.36 77.23
C LEU A 548 81.00 84.29 78.22
N ALA A 549 79.74 83.99 78.57
CA ALA A 549 78.99 84.75 79.57
C ALA A 549 79.57 84.57 80.98
N ALA A 550 79.93 83.34 81.36
CA ALA A 550 80.57 83.04 82.64
C ALA A 550 81.97 83.68 82.75
N GLU A 551 82.77 83.65 81.68
CA GLU A 551 84.05 84.38 81.61
C GLU A 551 83.85 85.90 81.71
N ARG A 552 82.84 86.45 81.02
CA ARG A 552 82.45 87.87 81.20
C ARG A 552 82.10 88.18 82.65
N GLU A 553 81.35 87.31 83.33
CA GLU A 553 80.98 87.48 84.74
C GLU A 553 82.20 87.38 85.67
N HIS A 554 83.08 86.40 85.45
CA HIS A 554 84.34 86.26 86.17
C HIS A 554 85.24 87.50 86.01
N ILE A 555 85.43 88.00 84.78
CA ILE A 555 86.15 89.23 84.49
C ILE A 555 85.50 90.42 85.22
N ASN A 556 84.17 90.51 85.20
CA ASN A 556 83.44 91.58 85.88
C ASN A 556 83.60 91.52 87.41
N ASN A 557 83.61 90.31 87.98
CA ASN A 557 83.87 90.07 89.40
C ASN A 557 85.32 90.43 89.78
N GLN A 558 86.31 90.10 88.94
CA GLN A 558 87.70 90.56 89.12
C GLN A 558 87.80 92.10 89.06
N LEU A 559 87.08 92.74 88.13
CA LEU A 559 86.98 94.20 88.04
C LEU A 559 86.36 94.81 89.32
N LEU A 560 85.32 94.19 89.87
CA LEU A 560 84.71 94.62 91.13
C LEU A 560 85.65 94.45 92.34
N ALA A 561 86.41 93.35 92.39
CA ALA A 561 87.42 93.11 93.42
C ALA A 561 88.54 94.17 93.34
N LEU A 562 89.08 94.44 92.15
CA LEU A 562 90.05 95.52 91.91
C LEU A 562 89.48 96.90 92.27
N LYS A 563 88.19 97.13 92.01
CA LYS A 563 87.50 98.38 92.40
C LYS A 563 87.38 98.51 93.92
N GLN A 564 87.13 97.43 94.66
CA GLN A 564 87.12 97.41 96.13
C GLN A 564 88.52 97.57 96.72
N GLU A 565 89.53 96.95 96.12
CA GLU A 565 90.93 97.09 96.52
C GLU A 565 91.43 98.53 96.31
N ASN A 566 91.11 99.15 95.18
CA ASN A 566 91.33 100.58 94.96
C ASN A 566 90.60 101.45 95.99
N LYS A 567 89.37 101.10 96.37
CA LYS A 567 88.65 101.79 97.44
C LYS A 567 89.35 101.66 98.79
N HIS A 568 89.90 100.49 99.11
CA HIS A 568 90.65 100.24 100.35
C HIS A 568 92.01 100.96 100.37
N LEU A 569 92.71 101.05 99.24
CA LEU A 569 93.93 101.85 99.09
C LEU A 569 93.64 103.35 99.26
N VAL A 570 92.55 103.84 98.66
CA VAL A 570 92.07 105.23 98.84
C VAL A 570 91.65 105.50 100.28
N GLN A 571 91.10 104.51 101.01
CA GLN A 571 90.69 104.64 102.41
C GLN A 571 91.88 104.56 103.39
N LYS A 572 92.94 103.81 103.06
CA LYS A 572 94.22 103.80 103.79
C LYS A 572 94.95 105.15 103.70
N LEU A 573 94.75 105.91 102.63
CA LEU A 573 95.37 107.22 102.43
C LEU A 573 94.64 108.39 103.12
N LYS A 574 93.44 108.20 103.70
CA LYS A 574 92.62 109.29 104.27
C LYS A 574 92.62 109.43 105.81
N ASN A 575 93.28 108.53 106.56
CA ASN A 575 93.33 108.60 108.04
C ASN A 575 94.78 108.82 108.54
N THR A 576 95.29 110.05 108.41
CA THR A 576 96.23 110.75 109.32
C THR A 576 96.97 111.85 108.54
N LYS A 577 96.58 113.12 108.72
CA LYS A 577 97.56 114.21 108.66
C LYS A 577 97.13 115.40 109.52
N ILE A 578 97.80 115.54 110.66
CA ILE A 578 98.21 116.85 111.17
C ILE A 578 99.35 117.30 110.26
N ASP A 579 99.07 118.44 109.62
CA ASP A 579 99.92 119.46 109.01
C ASP A 579 101.05 119.10 108.00
N GLY A 580 101.19 120.00 107.02
CA GLY A 580 102.34 120.06 106.11
C GLY A 580 102.02 119.96 104.61
N SER A 581 101.72 121.13 104.02
CA SER A 581 102.33 121.76 102.82
C SER A 581 102.36 121.10 101.40
N LEU A 582 101.93 121.93 100.43
CA LEU A 582 102.39 122.20 99.05
C LEU A 582 102.09 121.28 97.82
N HIS A 583 101.54 121.96 96.78
CA HIS A 583 101.81 121.93 95.32
C HIS A 583 101.52 120.63 94.49
N THR A 584 100.52 120.63 93.55
CA THR A 584 100.61 120.91 92.08
C THR A 584 101.00 119.67 91.25
N CYS A 585 100.47 119.30 90.08
CA CYS A 585 100.00 120.03 88.90
C CYS A 585 98.96 119.26 88.06
N ASN A 586 98.29 120.05 87.22
CA ASN A 586 97.62 119.74 85.95
C ASN A 586 98.37 118.79 84.98
N TYR A 587 97.58 118.19 84.09
CA TYR A 587 97.61 118.22 82.60
C TYR A 587 97.06 116.86 82.13
N GLY A 588 96.07 116.72 81.26
CA GLY A 588 95.69 117.54 80.12
C GLY A 588 95.99 116.79 78.83
N LEU A 589 95.04 116.83 77.88
CA LEU A 589 95.15 116.56 76.43
C LEU A 589 94.94 115.09 75.98
N ASN A 590 93.88 114.82 75.19
CA ASN A 590 93.79 114.92 73.71
C ASN A 590 94.67 113.83 73.05
N ASN A 591 94.35 113.14 71.96
CA ASN A 591 93.50 113.42 70.79
C ASN A 591 93.56 112.10 69.93
N ARG A 592 92.46 111.63 69.30
CA ARG A 592 92.12 111.80 67.87
C ARG A 592 92.60 110.68 66.91
N ASN A 593 91.80 110.54 65.85
CA ASN A 593 92.02 109.97 64.52
C ASN A 593 91.78 108.45 64.41
N GLU A 594 90.81 107.98 63.60
CA GLU A 594 90.72 108.02 62.12
C GLU A 594 91.78 107.19 61.41
N ASP A 595 91.22 106.30 60.57
CA ASP A 595 91.65 105.93 59.23
C ASP A 595 92.62 104.75 58.95
N GLN A 596 92.08 103.91 58.05
CA GLN A 596 92.67 103.38 56.82
C GLN A 596 93.54 102.10 56.84
N ALA A 597 93.02 101.15 56.05
CA ALA A 597 93.65 100.44 54.93
C ALA A 597 95.01 99.76 55.12
N SER A 598 95.04 98.46 54.81
CA SER A 598 95.84 97.82 53.75
C SER A 598 95.99 96.32 54.10
N ASN A 599 95.53 95.38 53.27
CA ASN A 599 96.04 94.90 51.98
C ASN A 599 96.95 93.65 52.16
N ILE A 600 96.86 92.75 51.17
CA ILE A 600 97.79 91.66 50.81
C ILE A 600 97.42 90.23 51.27
N ASP A 601 96.80 89.54 50.31
CA ASP A 601 97.18 88.28 49.64
C ASP A 601 97.27 86.94 50.39
N SER A 602 96.52 85.97 49.84
CA SER A 602 97.04 84.81 49.08
C SER A 602 96.07 83.63 49.22
N SER A 603 95.14 83.40 48.29
CA SER A 603 95.32 82.65 47.02
C SER A 603 95.33 81.12 47.17
N ASN A 604 94.22 80.48 46.80
CA ASN A 604 94.06 79.55 45.65
C ASN A 604 92.66 78.89 45.74
N ASP A 605 91.75 79.17 44.80
CA ASP A 605 91.59 78.53 43.47
C ASP A 605 91.31 77.02 43.58
N SER A 606 90.19 76.47 43.09
CA SER A 606 89.54 76.63 41.76
C SER A 606 88.02 76.29 41.87
N CYS A 607 87.05 76.96 41.22
CA CYS A 607 86.73 77.13 39.78
C CYS A 607 86.26 75.80 39.14
N ALA A 608 85.15 75.64 38.40
CA ALA A 608 84.22 76.56 37.74
C ALA A 608 82.89 75.86 37.37
N LYS A 609 81.81 76.65 37.30
CA LYS A 609 80.77 76.77 36.26
C LYS A 609 80.23 75.50 35.54
N SER A 610 78.91 75.31 35.60
CA SER A 610 78.01 75.80 34.54
C SER A 610 76.56 75.78 35.01
N SER A 611 75.91 76.92 34.83
CA SER A 611 74.46 77.06 34.67
C SER A 611 74.21 77.07 33.17
N ASP A 612 73.19 76.36 32.70
CA ASP A 612 72.33 76.87 31.63
C ASP A 612 70.91 76.39 31.86
N GLU A 613 70.04 77.37 31.77
CA GLU A 613 68.61 77.38 31.97
C GLU A 613 68.03 77.43 30.55
N GLU A 614 67.28 76.41 30.13
CA GLU A 614 66.43 76.50 28.95
C GLU A 614 64.99 76.12 29.34
N VAL A 615 64.22 77.18 29.58
CA VAL A 615 62.77 77.20 29.38
C VAL A 615 62.55 77.40 27.88
N ILE A 616 61.86 76.45 27.24
CA ILE A 616 61.06 76.71 26.03
C ILE A 616 59.68 76.11 26.26
N ASP A 617 58.72 77.02 26.43
CA ASP A 617 57.31 76.81 26.14
C ASP A 617 57.14 76.39 24.68
N HIS A 618 56.27 75.40 24.40
CA HIS A 618 55.33 75.54 23.31
C HIS A 618 54.05 74.73 23.53
N PHE A 619 52.95 75.45 23.33
CA PHE A 619 51.55 75.07 23.42
C PHE A 619 51.04 74.68 22.00
N ASN A 620 50.12 73.71 21.96
CA ASN A 620 49.02 73.47 20.98
C ASN A 620 49.20 72.72 19.64
N ALA A 621 48.11 71.96 19.39
CA ALA A 621 47.48 71.52 18.13
C ALA A 621 47.85 70.08 17.66
N ALA A 622 46.94 69.18 17.28
CA ALA A 622 45.48 69.25 17.11
C ALA A 622 44.86 67.84 17.10
N PHE A 623 43.55 67.81 17.37
CA PHE A 623 42.58 66.78 16.98
C PHE A 623 42.74 66.35 15.51
N GLN A 624 42.58 65.05 15.24
CA GLN A 624 41.61 64.60 14.25
C GLN A 624 41.13 63.18 14.57
N ALA A 625 39.82 63.08 14.79
CA ALA A 625 39.05 61.86 14.75
C ALA A 625 38.65 61.56 13.30
N GLY A 626 38.55 60.26 12.98
CA GLY A 626 37.46 59.70 12.19
C GLY A 626 37.42 59.97 10.67
N GLY A 627 37.69 58.90 9.93
CA GLY A 627 37.20 58.63 8.58
C GLY A 627 37.17 57.12 8.39
#